data_AF-A0A7V5CSL7-F1
#
_entry.id   AF-A0A7V5CSL7-F1
#
_cell.length_a   1.000
_cell.length_b   1.000
_cell.length_c   1.000
_cell.angle_alpha   90.00
_cell.angle_beta   90.00
_cell.angle_gamma   90.00
#
_symmetry.space_group_name_H-M   'P 1'
#
loop_
_entity.id
_entity.type
_entity.pdbx_description
1 polymer ?
#
loop_
_entity_poly.entity_id
_entity_poly.type
_entity_poly.pdbx_seq_one_letter_code
_entity_poly.pdbx_strand_id
1 'polypeptide(L)'
;MKKVVIASVLAVASACTLCVLPAGAQNSSGSITMKPAEYNAYNNAISQTSPAAQASAIEQFLKDYPNSPVQLSLLEKLVADYHAAGDAAKTLDASKRLLKVDPNNVRALLLVAYEEKAQAGTSNTALLDEAASYAQKGLNVTKPSDLTAAQYDSVKPIFEDVIGNDALVKKDYKTAIQAFTQELKDFSNPADTTKGYAIVDTYNLANAYIQQTPRDIINAIWYFTRAAQFLPEPGKTTAEKAAEYWYQQYHGSMDGFPAIQQLAQANVFPPDSYKISPAPPPPSKADLAHQAVTSTPNLNSLSLHDKEYILANGNPDDAAKIWDILKGKVAEIPGVVISATADSVQLAVSPDAQNSHTADFTINMKKPLKKVPQPGDSKTYIATFSSYTPNPLMIILDDGLPKPPAAPHHHVVHHHHRR
;
A
#
# COMPACT_ATOMS: atom_id res chain seq x y z
N MET A 1 -1.91 4.00 11.28
CA MET A 1 -0.49 3.96 10.86
C MET A 1 -0.02 5.40 10.63
N LYS A 2 0.89 5.90 11.47
CA LYS A 2 1.49 7.22 11.28
C LYS A 2 2.27 7.19 9.96
N LYS A 3 2.16 8.23 9.14
CA LYS A 3 2.86 8.37 7.85
C LYS A 3 4.36 8.33 8.12
N VAL A 4 4.97 7.16 7.99
CA VAL A 4 6.43 7.03 7.90
C VAL A 4 6.76 7.39 6.46
N VAL A 5 6.93 8.69 6.22
CA VAL A 5 7.61 9.17 5.02
C VAL A 5 9.07 8.76 5.25
N ILE A 6 9.47 7.64 4.65
CA ILE A 6 10.89 7.28 4.59
C ILE A 6 11.51 8.33 3.67
N ALA A 7 12.04 9.39 4.27
CA ALA A 7 13.02 10.25 3.63
C ALA A 7 14.29 9.42 3.46
N SER A 8 14.26 8.51 2.48
CA SER A 8 15.43 7.76 2.05
C SER A 8 16.37 8.75 1.38
N VAL A 9 17.27 9.34 2.17
CA VAL A 9 18.60 9.71 1.69
C VAL A 9 19.32 8.39 1.41
N LEU A 10 18.90 7.70 0.34
CA LEU A 10 19.69 6.66 -0.29
C LEU A 10 20.34 7.35 -1.49
N ALA A 11 21.36 8.14 -1.19
CA ALA A 11 22.44 8.36 -2.15
C ALA A 11 23.16 7.02 -2.31
N VAL A 12 22.49 6.05 -2.94
CA VAL A 12 23.23 5.00 -3.64
C VAL A 12 23.83 5.76 -4.80
N ALA A 13 25.11 6.07 -4.70
CA ALA A 13 25.92 6.27 -5.90
C ALA A 13 25.85 4.94 -6.65
N SER A 14 24.76 4.74 -7.38
CA SER A 14 24.61 3.67 -8.34
C SER A 14 25.60 4.02 -9.43
N ALA A 15 26.85 3.61 -9.22
CA ALA A 15 27.70 3.19 -10.32
C ALA A 15 26.98 1.98 -10.95
N CYS A 16 25.88 2.24 -11.65
CA CYS A 16 25.52 1.43 -12.79
C CYS A 16 26.75 1.51 -13.67
N THR A 17 27.60 0.49 -13.59
CA THR A 17 28.40 0.05 -14.72
C THR A 17 27.39 -0.32 -15.79
N LEU A 18 26.82 0.71 -16.44
CA LEU A 18 26.27 0.58 -17.78
C LEU A 18 27.36 -0.15 -18.53
N CYS A 19 27.10 -1.41 -18.92
CA CYS A 19 27.96 -2.12 -19.84
C CYS A 19 28.27 -1.12 -20.94
N VAL A 20 29.54 -0.68 -21.03
CA VAL A 20 29.97 0.35 -21.97
C VAL A 20 29.52 -0.16 -23.33
N LEU A 21 28.40 0.36 -23.84
CA LEU A 21 27.96 0.03 -25.18
C LEU A 21 29.08 0.59 -26.05
N PRO A 22 29.85 -0.24 -26.76
CA PRO A 22 30.89 0.27 -27.62
C PRO A 22 30.23 1.28 -28.56
N ALA A 23 30.80 2.48 -28.60
CA ALA A 23 30.43 3.47 -29.61
C ALA A 23 30.75 2.82 -30.96
N GLY A 24 29.71 2.37 -31.65
CA GLY A 24 29.84 2.00 -33.05
C GLY A 24 30.08 3.30 -33.81
N ALA A 25 31.30 3.54 -34.25
CA ALA A 25 31.54 4.61 -35.21
C ALA A 25 30.69 4.30 -36.45
N GLN A 26 29.68 5.12 -36.73
CA GLN A 26 28.95 5.05 -37.98
C GLN A 26 29.93 5.43 -39.10
N ASN A 27 30.59 4.41 -39.67
CA ASN A 27 31.42 4.57 -40.86
C ASN A 27 30.51 4.98 -42.02
N SER A 28 30.38 6.30 -42.18
CA SER A 28 29.80 6.90 -43.36
C SER A 28 30.79 6.69 -44.50
N SER A 29 30.63 5.60 -45.25
CA SER A 29 31.47 5.21 -46.40
C SER A 29 31.27 6.09 -47.64
N GLY A 30 30.99 7.39 -47.46
CA GLY A 30 31.14 8.41 -48.49
C GLY A 30 32.47 9.12 -48.27
N SER A 31 33.19 9.50 -49.32
CA SER A 31 34.44 10.26 -49.16
C SER A 31 34.15 11.62 -48.52
N ILE A 32 34.26 11.70 -47.19
CA ILE A 32 34.11 12.96 -46.46
C ILE A 32 35.29 13.85 -46.86
N THR A 33 35.00 14.89 -47.65
CA THR A 33 36.01 15.85 -48.07
C THR A 33 36.04 17.00 -47.07
N MET A 34 37.08 17.03 -46.22
CA MET A 34 37.35 18.15 -45.32
C MET A 34 38.39 19.09 -45.90
N LYS A 35 38.35 20.37 -45.50
CA LYS A 35 39.45 21.30 -45.81
C LYS A 35 40.72 20.88 -45.05
N PRO A 36 41.94 21.21 -45.55
CA PRO A 36 43.18 20.77 -44.89
C PRO A 36 43.30 21.15 -43.40
N ALA A 37 42.90 22.38 -43.03
CA ALA A 37 42.93 22.82 -41.63
C ALA A 37 41.93 22.05 -40.73
N GLU A 38 40.73 21.80 -41.26
CA GLU A 38 39.69 21.00 -40.60
C GLU A 38 40.16 19.55 -40.44
N TYR A 39 40.70 18.94 -41.50
CA TYR A 39 41.24 17.58 -41.45
C TYR A 39 42.37 17.43 -40.41
N ASN A 40 43.27 18.41 -40.32
CA ASN A 40 44.33 18.43 -39.31
C ASN A 40 43.77 18.55 -37.88
N ALA A 41 42.77 19.42 -37.68
CA ALA A 41 42.10 19.56 -36.38
C ALA A 41 41.34 18.29 -35.99
N TYR A 42 40.66 17.66 -36.95
CA TYR A 42 39.98 16.37 -36.75
C TYR A 42 40.97 15.31 -36.30
N ASN A 43 42.06 15.10 -37.04
CA ASN A 43 43.08 14.12 -36.70
C ASN A 43 43.70 14.39 -35.33
N ASN A 44 43.96 15.65 -34.99
CA ASN A 44 44.48 16.01 -33.68
C ASN A 44 43.50 15.63 -32.56
N ALA A 45 42.20 15.86 -32.76
CA ALA A 45 41.18 15.49 -31.80
C ALA A 45 41.05 13.97 -31.65
N ILE A 46 40.94 13.23 -32.76
CA ILE A 46 40.75 11.78 -32.71
C ILE A 46 42.02 10.99 -32.32
N SER A 47 43.21 11.60 -32.39
CA SER A 47 44.47 10.96 -31.98
C SER A 47 44.74 11.02 -30.47
N GLN A 48 43.96 11.79 -29.71
CA GLN A 48 44.13 11.87 -28.25
C GLN A 48 43.84 10.51 -27.60
N THR A 49 44.62 10.17 -26.57
CA THR A 49 44.55 8.85 -25.90
C THR A 49 43.77 8.84 -24.60
N SER A 50 43.67 9.99 -23.89
CA SER A 50 42.84 10.09 -22.69
C SER A 50 41.44 10.59 -23.06
N PRO A 51 40.36 10.02 -22.49
CA PRO A 51 39.00 10.47 -22.78
C PRO A 51 38.81 11.96 -22.50
N ALA A 52 39.36 12.48 -21.40
CA ALA A 52 39.26 13.90 -21.06
C ALA A 52 39.99 14.83 -22.06
N ALA A 53 41.19 14.46 -22.53
CA ALA A 53 41.91 15.25 -23.53
C ALA A 53 41.22 15.16 -24.89
N GLN A 54 40.71 13.98 -25.25
CA GLN A 54 39.98 13.76 -26.48
C GLN A 54 38.69 14.57 -26.52
N ALA A 55 37.88 14.51 -25.46
CA ALA A 55 36.68 15.34 -25.33
C ALA A 55 36.99 16.83 -25.46
N SER A 56 38.05 17.31 -24.79
CA SER A 56 38.47 18.72 -24.87
C SER A 56 38.88 19.14 -26.30
N ALA A 57 39.60 18.26 -27.02
CA ALA A 57 39.99 18.52 -28.40
C ALA A 57 38.79 18.45 -29.37
N ILE A 58 37.84 17.54 -29.13
CA ILE A 58 36.59 17.46 -29.89
C ILE A 58 35.73 18.71 -29.66
N GLU A 59 35.62 19.21 -28.44
CA GLU A 59 34.91 20.47 -28.17
C GLU A 59 35.51 21.64 -28.94
N GLN A 60 36.84 21.74 -28.96
CA GLN A 60 37.53 22.77 -29.73
C GLN A 60 37.25 22.62 -31.23
N PHE A 61 37.29 21.39 -31.76
CA PHE A 61 36.94 21.12 -33.14
C PHE A 61 35.50 21.55 -33.47
N LEU A 62 34.52 21.15 -32.66
CA LEU A 62 33.10 21.46 -32.88
C LEU A 62 32.83 22.97 -32.79
N LYS A 63 33.61 23.71 -32.01
CA LYS A 63 33.57 25.17 -31.94
C LYS A 63 34.12 25.84 -33.20
N ASP A 64 35.26 25.36 -33.70
CA ASP A 64 35.92 25.95 -34.86
C ASP A 64 35.25 25.55 -36.19
N TYR A 65 34.65 24.35 -36.23
CA TYR A 65 34.02 23.76 -37.41
C TYR A 65 32.58 23.28 -37.13
N PRO A 66 31.65 24.19 -36.76
CA PRO A 66 30.30 23.82 -36.32
C PRO A 66 29.40 23.21 -37.40
N ASN A 67 29.77 23.32 -38.68
CA ASN A 67 29.05 22.75 -39.82
C ASN A 67 29.83 21.60 -40.47
N SER A 68 30.78 21.00 -39.76
CA SER A 68 31.61 19.92 -40.27
C SER A 68 30.75 18.69 -40.65
N PRO A 69 31.04 18.00 -41.77
CA PRO A 69 30.35 16.75 -42.10
C PRO A 69 30.55 15.62 -41.08
N VAL A 70 31.52 15.73 -40.16
CA VAL A 70 31.73 14.78 -39.05
C VAL A 70 31.16 15.25 -37.72
N GLN A 71 30.36 16.30 -37.70
CA GLN A 71 29.76 16.82 -36.47
C GLN A 71 29.02 15.74 -35.69
N LEU A 72 28.21 14.92 -36.36
CA LEU A 72 27.44 13.85 -35.72
C LEU A 72 28.35 12.83 -35.04
N SER A 73 29.32 12.27 -35.77
CA SER A 73 30.23 11.24 -35.23
C SER A 73 31.12 11.78 -34.12
N LEU A 74 31.50 13.05 -34.17
CA LEU A 74 32.24 13.70 -33.10
C LEU A 74 31.39 13.97 -31.87
N LEU A 75 30.11 14.32 -32.01
CA LEU A 75 29.19 14.45 -30.88
C LEU A 75 28.95 13.09 -30.19
N GLU A 76 28.79 12.01 -30.97
CA GLU A 76 28.71 10.64 -30.43
C GLU A 76 29.97 10.27 -29.65
N LYS A 77 31.15 10.58 -30.21
CA LYS A 77 32.42 10.32 -29.53
C LYS A 77 32.58 11.18 -28.28
N LEU A 78 32.18 12.45 -28.32
CA LEU A 78 32.22 13.36 -27.18
C LEU A 78 31.39 12.84 -26.00
N VAL A 79 30.17 12.35 -26.28
CA VAL A 79 29.33 11.70 -25.26
C VAL A 79 30.03 10.50 -24.65
N ALA A 80 30.60 9.62 -25.48
CA ALA A 80 31.32 8.44 -25.00
C ALA A 80 32.55 8.79 -24.16
N ASP A 81 33.30 9.83 -24.55
CA ASP A 81 34.50 10.27 -23.84
C ASP A 81 34.17 10.90 -22.48
N TYR A 82 33.13 11.74 -22.39
CA TYR A 82 32.70 12.29 -21.11
C TYR A 82 32.15 11.22 -20.17
N HIS A 83 31.38 10.27 -20.72
CA HIS A 83 30.88 9.15 -19.93
C HIS A 83 32.05 8.28 -19.42
N ALA A 84 33.03 7.96 -20.27
CA ALA A 84 34.22 7.20 -19.87
C ALA A 84 35.11 7.97 -18.88
N ALA A 85 35.11 9.30 -18.92
CA ALA A 85 35.81 10.15 -17.95
C ALA A 85 35.06 10.30 -16.61
N GLY A 86 33.82 9.81 -16.51
CA GLY A 86 32.97 9.97 -15.31
C GLY A 86 32.44 11.40 -15.12
N ASP A 87 32.41 12.22 -16.16
CA ASP A 87 31.90 13.61 -16.10
C ASP A 87 30.41 13.63 -16.46
N ALA A 88 29.55 13.32 -15.47
CA ALA A 88 28.10 13.19 -15.66
C ALA A 88 27.45 14.48 -16.21
N ALA A 89 27.86 15.65 -15.72
CA ALA A 89 27.33 16.93 -16.15
C ALA A 89 27.62 17.19 -17.64
N LYS A 90 28.86 16.92 -18.09
CA LYS A 90 29.20 17.07 -19.50
C LYS A 90 28.66 15.95 -20.38
N THR A 91 28.49 14.75 -19.83
CA THR A 91 27.81 13.64 -20.52
C THR A 91 26.37 14.04 -20.86
N LEU A 92 25.65 14.63 -19.90
CA LEU A 92 24.29 15.14 -20.10
C LEU A 92 24.27 16.28 -21.14
N ASP A 93 25.14 17.29 -21.01
CA ASP A 93 25.21 18.41 -21.96
C ASP A 93 25.50 17.94 -23.39
N ALA A 94 26.52 17.11 -23.57
CA ALA A 94 26.89 16.56 -24.86
C ALA A 94 25.76 15.69 -25.44
N SER A 95 25.06 14.90 -24.61
CA SER A 95 23.92 14.07 -25.05
C SER A 95 22.75 14.94 -25.51
N LYS A 96 22.43 16.02 -24.79
CA LYS A 96 21.40 16.99 -25.24
C LYS A 96 21.79 17.68 -26.54
N ARG A 97 23.08 17.99 -26.74
CA ARG A 97 23.58 18.55 -28.01
C ARG A 97 23.49 17.54 -29.16
N LEU A 98 23.83 16.28 -28.90
CA LEU A 98 23.67 15.18 -29.86
C LEU A 98 22.21 15.01 -30.28
N LEU A 99 21.26 15.04 -29.34
CA LEU A 99 19.82 14.92 -29.64
C LEU A 99 19.24 16.07 -30.48
N LYS A 100 19.93 17.22 -30.58
CA LYS A 100 19.54 18.29 -31.53
C LYS A 100 19.86 17.93 -32.97
N VAL A 101 20.87 17.08 -33.19
CA VAL A 101 21.35 16.65 -34.51
C VAL A 101 20.75 15.29 -34.90
N ASP A 102 20.69 14.36 -33.95
CA ASP A 102 20.05 13.05 -34.10
C ASP A 102 19.02 12.85 -32.96
N PRO A 103 17.76 13.28 -33.17
CA PRO A 103 16.73 13.20 -32.13
C PRO A 103 16.37 11.78 -31.70
N ASN A 104 16.73 10.76 -32.47
CA ASN A 104 16.39 9.36 -32.21
C ASN A 104 17.60 8.55 -31.75
N ASN A 105 18.70 9.20 -31.37
CA ASN A 105 19.88 8.52 -30.85
C ASN A 105 19.56 7.82 -29.52
N VAL A 106 19.37 6.50 -29.54
CA VAL A 106 18.93 5.72 -28.36
C VAL A 106 19.89 5.85 -27.18
N ARG A 107 21.21 5.88 -27.44
CA ARG A 107 22.22 6.02 -26.37
C ARG A 107 22.10 7.39 -25.69
N ALA A 108 21.93 8.46 -26.47
CA ALA A 108 21.77 9.80 -25.91
C ALA A 108 20.43 9.95 -25.16
N LEU A 109 19.33 9.39 -25.68
CA LEU A 109 18.04 9.39 -24.98
C LEU A 109 18.13 8.70 -23.62
N LEU A 110 18.83 7.55 -23.56
CA LEU A 110 19.08 6.81 -22.32
C LEU A 110 19.87 7.64 -21.31
N LEU A 111 20.99 8.22 -21.75
CA LEU A 111 21.86 9.01 -20.87
C LEU A 111 21.14 10.26 -20.34
N VAL A 112 20.39 10.97 -21.19
CA VAL A 112 19.62 12.14 -20.74
C VAL A 112 18.55 11.72 -19.73
N ALA A 113 17.74 10.70 -20.03
CA ALA A 113 16.70 10.22 -19.12
C ALA A 113 17.28 9.79 -17.76
N TYR A 114 18.36 9.01 -17.77
CA TYR A 114 18.99 8.51 -16.55
C TYR A 114 19.59 9.63 -15.68
N GLU A 115 20.39 10.52 -16.29
CA GLU A 115 21.07 11.60 -15.58
C GLU A 115 20.08 12.65 -15.05
N GLU A 116 19.03 12.97 -15.81
CA GLU A 116 17.99 13.89 -15.35
C GLU A 116 17.19 13.31 -14.19
N LYS A 117 16.82 12.02 -14.24
CA LYS A 117 16.19 11.34 -13.11
C LYS A 117 17.08 11.41 -11.86
N ALA A 118 18.36 11.13 -12.01
CA ALA A 118 19.33 11.18 -10.92
C ALA A 118 19.44 12.59 -10.32
N GLN A 119 19.48 13.63 -11.15
CA GLN A 119 19.53 15.03 -10.71
C GLN A 119 18.22 15.50 -10.07
N ALA A 120 17.08 15.01 -10.55
CA ALA A 120 15.78 15.41 -10.06
C ALA A 120 15.48 14.87 -8.65
N GLY A 121 15.99 13.67 -8.35
CA GLY A 121 15.66 12.94 -7.14
C GLY A 121 14.15 12.76 -7.02
N THR A 122 13.60 12.94 -5.82
CA THR A 122 12.15 12.84 -5.57
C THR A 122 11.44 14.20 -5.47
N SER A 123 12.18 15.30 -5.66
CA SER A 123 11.69 16.65 -5.33
C SER A 123 11.48 17.55 -6.55
N ASN A 124 12.21 17.34 -7.64
CA ASN A 124 12.07 18.13 -8.86
C ASN A 124 11.20 17.40 -9.89
N THR A 125 9.87 17.51 -9.73
CA THR A 125 8.92 16.83 -10.62
C THR A 125 9.08 17.26 -12.07
N ALA A 126 9.26 18.55 -12.36
CA ALA A 126 9.39 19.02 -13.74
C ALA A 126 10.58 18.39 -14.49
N LEU A 127 11.69 18.12 -13.81
CA LEU A 127 12.84 17.44 -14.41
C LEU A 127 12.62 15.93 -14.55
N LEU A 128 11.86 15.30 -13.63
CA LEU A 128 11.41 13.91 -13.81
C LEU A 128 10.46 13.76 -15.01
N ASP A 129 9.56 14.73 -15.22
CA ASP A 129 8.68 14.77 -16.39
C ASP A 129 9.49 14.80 -17.69
N GLU A 130 10.53 15.65 -17.74
CA GLU A 130 11.45 15.75 -18.89
C GLU A 130 12.19 14.41 -19.10
N ALA A 131 12.74 13.83 -18.04
CA ALA A 131 13.44 12.55 -18.06
C ALA A 131 12.54 11.42 -18.59
N ALA A 132 11.31 11.31 -18.07
CA ALA A 132 10.33 10.31 -18.49
C ALA A 132 9.91 10.50 -19.96
N SER A 133 9.83 11.74 -20.44
CA SER A 133 9.57 12.03 -21.86
C SER A 133 10.71 11.51 -22.76
N TYR A 134 11.97 11.70 -22.39
CA TYR A 134 13.11 11.11 -23.12
C TYR A 134 13.08 9.58 -23.07
N ALA A 135 12.75 9.00 -21.92
CA ALA A 135 12.64 7.55 -21.77
C ALA A 135 11.54 6.95 -22.66
N GLN A 136 10.36 7.56 -22.65
CA GLN A 136 9.24 7.17 -23.49
C GLN A 136 9.59 7.29 -24.98
N LYS A 137 10.32 8.33 -25.37
CA LYS A 137 10.82 8.45 -26.74
C LYS A 137 11.80 7.32 -27.08
N GLY A 138 12.72 7.00 -26.17
CA GLY A 138 13.69 5.92 -26.32
C GLY A 138 13.05 4.56 -26.57
N LEU A 139 12.01 4.20 -25.83
CA LEU A 139 11.24 2.97 -26.02
C LEU A 139 10.56 2.89 -27.40
N ASN A 140 10.22 4.03 -28.00
CA ASN A 140 9.56 4.12 -29.30
C ASN A 140 10.53 4.18 -30.49
N VAL A 141 11.84 4.34 -30.26
CA VAL A 141 12.82 4.36 -31.34
C VAL A 141 13.02 2.94 -31.87
N THR A 142 12.89 2.73 -33.19
CA THR A 142 13.22 1.45 -33.83
C THR A 142 14.70 1.10 -33.63
N LYS A 143 14.99 -0.17 -33.34
CA LYS A 143 16.36 -0.65 -33.11
C LYS A 143 17.36 -0.11 -34.15
N PRO A 144 18.35 0.71 -33.73
CA PRO A 144 19.42 1.17 -34.60
C PRO A 144 20.19 0.01 -35.26
N SER A 145 20.71 0.22 -36.46
CA SER A 145 21.45 -0.81 -37.20
C SER A 145 22.82 -1.13 -36.59
N ASP A 146 23.43 -0.17 -35.88
CA ASP A 146 24.71 -0.30 -35.19
C ASP A 146 24.61 -1.02 -33.84
N LEU A 147 23.38 -1.22 -33.33
CA LEU A 147 23.11 -1.99 -32.12
C LEU A 147 22.72 -3.43 -32.44
N THR A 148 23.32 -4.37 -31.73
CA THR A 148 22.80 -5.75 -31.64
C THR A 148 21.46 -5.76 -30.91
N ALA A 149 20.65 -6.82 -31.11
CA ALA A 149 19.40 -6.99 -30.39
C ALA A 149 19.61 -6.95 -28.86
N ALA A 150 20.59 -7.70 -28.36
CA ALA A 150 20.91 -7.73 -26.93
C ALA A 150 21.27 -6.34 -26.36
N GLN A 151 22.04 -5.53 -27.09
CA GLN A 151 22.39 -4.17 -26.65
C GLN A 151 21.18 -3.25 -26.63
N TYR A 152 20.33 -3.31 -27.66
CA TYR A 152 19.12 -2.50 -27.71
C TYR A 152 18.07 -2.95 -26.68
N ASP A 153 17.94 -4.24 -26.42
CA ASP A 153 17.04 -4.75 -25.38
C ASP A 153 17.54 -4.37 -23.98
N SER A 154 18.86 -4.31 -23.76
CA SER A 154 19.44 -3.97 -22.45
C SER A 154 19.15 -2.54 -21.96
N VAL A 155 18.72 -1.64 -22.85
CA VAL A 155 18.39 -0.25 -22.46
C VAL A 155 16.94 -0.09 -22.02
N LYS A 156 16.05 -1.02 -22.39
CA LYS A 156 14.61 -0.91 -22.12
C LYS A 156 14.28 -0.90 -20.63
N PRO A 157 14.87 -1.77 -19.77
CA PRO A 157 14.58 -1.72 -18.34
C PRO A 157 14.90 -0.35 -17.71
N ILE A 158 15.97 0.30 -18.17
CA ILE A 158 16.36 1.62 -17.63
C ILE A 158 15.34 2.70 -18.03
N PHE A 159 14.82 2.65 -19.25
CA PHE A 159 13.75 3.56 -19.66
C PHE A 159 12.48 3.34 -18.83
N GLU A 160 12.10 2.09 -18.59
CA GLU A 160 10.94 1.75 -17.75
C GLU A 160 11.15 2.19 -16.29
N ASP A 161 12.37 2.05 -15.74
CA ASP A 161 12.74 2.57 -14.42
C ASP A 161 12.53 4.09 -14.31
N VAL A 162 12.95 4.87 -15.32
CA VAL A 162 12.72 6.33 -15.33
C VAL A 162 11.24 6.67 -15.33
N ILE A 163 10.45 6.01 -16.19
CA ILE A 163 9.00 6.22 -16.29
C ILE A 163 8.30 5.84 -14.98
N GLY A 164 8.68 4.70 -14.39
CA GLY A 164 8.12 4.22 -13.14
C GLY A 164 8.40 5.16 -11.97
N ASN A 165 9.62 5.70 -11.88
CA ASN A 165 10.00 6.65 -10.84
C ASN A 165 9.27 8.00 -10.96
N ASP A 166 9.13 8.54 -12.17
CA ASP A 166 8.32 9.74 -12.41
C ASP A 166 6.84 9.53 -12.00
N ALA A 167 6.23 8.44 -12.47
CA ALA A 167 4.86 8.08 -12.13
C ALA A 167 4.66 7.90 -10.62
N LEU A 168 5.63 7.26 -9.94
CA LEU A 168 5.58 7.05 -8.49
C LEU A 168 5.58 8.36 -7.71
N VAL A 169 6.45 9.31 -8.07
CA VAL A 169 6.52 10.64 -7.43
C VAL A 169 5.21 11.41 -7.65
N LYS A 170 4.61 11.28 -8.84
CA LYS A 170 3.28 11.84 -9.16
C LYS A 170 2.11 11.12 -8.51
N LYS A 171 2.36 10.00 -7.84
CA LYS A 171 1.32 9.10 -7.29
C LYS A 171 0.40 8.52 -8.36
N ASP A 172 0.85 8.47 -9.61
CA ASP A 172 0.21 7.68 -10.66
C ASP A 172 0.65 6.22 -10.49
N TYR A 173 0.08 5.57 -9.47
CA TYR A 173 0.46 4.21 -9.11
C TYR A 173 0.14 3.21 -10.22
N LYS A 174 -0.86 3.49 -11.08
CA LYS A 174 -1.20 2.62 -12.20
C LYS A 174 -0.07 2.60 -13.21
N THR A 175 0.42 3.77 -13.62
CA THR A 175 1.54 3.88 -14.56
C THR A 175 2.83 3.36 -13.93
N ALA A 176 3.08 3.63 -12.64
CA ALA A 176 4.24 3.10 -11.93
C ALA A 176 4.25 1.55 -11.89
N ILE A 177 3.10 0.94 -11.59
CA ILE A 177 2.96 -0.53 -11.61
C ILE A 177 3.23 -1.07 -13.01
N GLN A 178 2.69 -0.44 -14.05
CA GLN A 178 2.90 -0.87 -15.44
C GLN A 178 4.38 -0.82 -15.82
N ALA A 179 5.04 0.31 -15.58
CA ALA A 179 6.44 0.52 -15.92
C ALA A 179 7.37 -0.44 -15.16
N PHE A 180 7.31 -0.50 -13.83
CA PHE A 180 8.17 -1.42 -13.05
C PHE A 180 7.88 -2.90 -13.33
N THR A 181 6.65 -3.26 -13.68
CA THR A 181 6.35 -4.64 -14.13
C THR A 181 6.97 -4.92 -15.49
N GLN A 182 6.95 -3.95 -16.41
CA GLN A 182 7.56 -4.10 -17.73
C GLN A 182 9.08 -4.11 -17.65
N GLU A 183 9.68 -3.27 -16.80
CA GLU A 183 11.10 -3.30 -16.45
C GLU A 183 11.56 -4.73 -16.10
N LEU A 184 10.88 -5.37 -15.15
CA LEU A 184 11.20 -6.73 -14.72
C LEU A 184 11.08 -7.78 -15.85
N LYS A 185 10.22 -7.54 -16.86
CA LYS A 185 10.08 -8.40 -18.04
C LYS A 185 11.15 -8.14 -19.08
N ASP A 186 11.62 -6.90 -19.19
CA ASP A 186 12.60 -6.48 -20.20
C ASP A 186 14.03 -6.91 -19.84
N PHE A 187 14.28 -7.33 -18.59
CA PHE A 187 15.53 -7.98 -18.23
C PHE A 187 15.69 -9.34 -18.94
N SER A 188 16.62 -9.39 -19.90
CA SER A 188 16.97 -10.63 -20.61
C SER A 188 17.50 -11.74 -19.71
N ASN A 189 18.08 -11.38 -18.55
CA ASN A 189 18.56 -12.32 -17.55
C ASN A 189 17.86 -12.05 -16.21
N PRO A 190 17.02 -12.99 -15.72
CA PRO A 190 16.31 -12.84 -14.45
C PRO A 190 17.20 -12.56 -13.24
N ALA A 191 18.47 -13.01 -13.26
CA ALA A 191 19.41 -12.75 -12.18
C ALA A 191 19.78 -11.26 -12.04
N ASP A 192 19.56 -10.45 -13.07
CA ASP A 192 19.82 -9.01 -13.01
C ASP A 192 18.74 -8.24 -12.24
N THR A 193 17.55 -8.83 -12.04
CA THR A 193 16.45 -8.25 -11.25
C THR A 193 16.68 -8.25 -9.74
N THR A 194 17.75 -8.91 -9.26
CA THR A 194 18.01 -9.08 -7.81
C THR A 194 19.03 -8.09 -7.24
N LYS A 195 19.50 -7.12 -8.05
CA LYS A 195 20.56 -6.17 -7.69
C LYS A 195 20.31 -4.80 -8.32
N GLY A 196 21.12 -3.82 -7.93
CA GLY A 196 21.09 -2.48 -8.51
C GLY A 196 19.75 -1.77 -8.31
N TYR A 197 19.33 -0.99 -9.30
CA TYR A 197 18.06 -0.26 -9.26
C TYR A 197 16.85 -1.21 -9.28
N ALA A 198 16.91 -2.30 -10.07
CA ALA A 198 15.79 -3.22 -10.27
C ALA A 198 15.20 -3.81 -8.97
N ILE A 199 16.05 -4.10 -7.97
CA ILE A 199 15.56 -4.61 -6.68
C ILE A 199 14.94 -3.51 -5.81
N VAL A 200 15.42 -2.27 -5.95
CA VAL A 200 14.79 -1.09 -5.31
C VAL A 200 13.44 -0.81 -5.98
N ASP A 201 13.38 -0.93 -7.30
CA ASP A 201 12.14 -0.75 -8.06
C ASP A 201 11.14 -1.87 -7.82
N THR A 202 11.59 -3.09 -7.54
CA THR A 202 10.73 -4.18 -7.03
C THR A 202 10.07 -3.80 -5.70
N TYR A 203 10.79 -3.15 -4.79
CA TYR A 203 10.21 -2.62 -3.55
C TYR A 203 9.24 -1.46 -3.81
N ASN A 204 9.57 -0.57 -4.77
CA ASN A 204 8.69 0.53 -5.17
C ASN A 204 7.39 0.02 -5.82
N LEU A 205 7.47 -1.03 -6.62
CA LEU A 205 6.33 -1.74 -7.22
C LEU A 205 5.39 -2.28 -6.14
N ALA A 206 5.93 -2.93 -5.11
CA ALA A 206 5.14 -3.40 -3.97
C ALA A 206 4.39 -2.25 -3.26
N ASN A 207 5.09 -1.12 -3.06
CA ASN A 207 4.47 0.08 -2.50
C ASN A 207 3.38 0.68 -3.40
N ALA A 208 3.57 0.66 -4.72
CA ALA A 208 2.57 1.14 -5.66
C ALA A 208 1.30 0.29 -5.62
N TYR A 209 1.42 -1.05 -5.50
CA TYR A 209 0.27 -1.95 -5.31
C TYR A 209 -0.53 -1.67 -4.03
N ILE A 210 0.13 -1.26 -2.94
CA ILE A 210 -0.54 -0.86 -1.69
C ILE A 210 -1.19 0.52 -1.79
N GLN A 211 -0.63 1.43 -2.58
CA GLN A 211 -1.10 2.81 -2.64
C GLN A 211 -2.15 3.03 -3.74
N GLN A 212 -2.23 2.18 -4.76
CA GLN A 212 -3.30 2.24 -5.74
C GLN A 212 -4.68 1.99 -5.12
N THR A 213 -5.73 2.40 -5.84
CA THR A 213 -7.12 2.24 -5.43
C THR A 213 -7.90 1.51 -6.53
N PRO A 214 -8.51 0.34 -6.25
CA PRO A 214 -8.40 -0.43 -4.99
C PRO A 214 -7.00 -0.97 -4.76
N ARG A 215 -6.63 -1.22 -3.50
CA ARG A 215 -5.34 -1.82 -3.15
C ARG A 215 -5.25 -3.24 -3.70
N ASP A 216 -4.06 -3.63 -4.14
CA ASP A 216 -3.77 -5.02 -4.50
C ASP A 216 -2.77 -5.60 -3.50
N ILE A 217 -3.33 -6.08 -2.39
CA ILE A 217 -2.54 -6.56 -1.25
C ILE A 217 -1.80 -7.85 -1.62
N ILE A 218 -2.37 -8.69 -2.49
CA ILE A 218 -1.78 -9.98 -2.89
C ILE A 218 -0.48 -9.72 -3.67
N ASN A 219 -0.51 -8.87 -4.69
CA ASN A 219 0.72 -8.56 -5.43
C ASN A 219 1.73 -7.79 -4.57
N ALA A 220 1.27 -6.90 -3.68
CA ALA A 220 2.16 -6.21 -2.76
C ALA A 220 2.93 -7.18 -1.84
N ILE A 221 2.26 -8.18 -1.26
CA ILE A 221 2.91 -9.20 -0.44
C ILE A 221 4.01 -9.90 -1.24
N TRP A 222 3.73 -10.29 -2.48
CA TRP A 222 4.72 -10.94 -3.34
C TRP A 222 5.97 -10.09 -3.53
N TYR A 223 5.81 -8.85 -4.00
CA TYR A 223 6.95 -8.01 -4.35
C TYR A 223 7.69 -7.48 -3.12
N PHE A 224 7.02 -7.23 -1.98
CA PHE A 224 7.75 -6.96 -0.72
C PHE A 224 8.56 -8.18 -0.28
N THR A 225 7.98 -9.38 -0.37
CA THR A 225 8.69 -10.62 0.00
C THR A 225 9.89 -10.85 -0.90
N ARG A 226 9.74 -10.65 -2.21
CA ARG A 226 10.84 -10.74 -3.19
C ARG A 226 11.93 -9.71 -2.90
N ALA A 227 11.56 -8.45 -2.67
CA ALA A 227 12.51 -7.39 -2.32
C ALA A 227 13.31 -7.75 -1.06
N ALA A 228 12.66 -8.29 -0.04
CA ALA A 228 13.30 -8.72 1.20
C ALA A 228 14.34 -9.84 1.01
N GLN A 229 14.23 -10.67 -0.03
CA GLN A 229 15.20 -11.74 -0.28
C GLN A 229 16.55 -11.21 -0.76
N PHE A 230 16.59 -10.04 -1.39
CA PHE A 230 17.79 -9.57 -2.12
C PHE A 230 18.27 -8.17 -1.75
N LEU A 231 17.44 -7.32 -1.14
CA LEU A 231 17.88 -6.02 -0.67
C LEU A 231 18.99 -6.17 0.39
N PRO A 232 19.96 -5.25 0.44
CA PRO A 232 20.86 -5.14 1.58
C PRO A 232 20.12 -4.56 2.80
N GLU A 233 20.70 -4.71 3.99
CA GLU A 233 20.22 -4.00 5.18
C GLU A 233 20.43 -2.47 5.04
N PRO A 234 19.52 -1.63 5.59
CA PRO A 234 18.31 -1.98 6.34
C PRO A 234 17.06 -2.24 5.46
N GLY A 235 17.22 -2.19 4.14
CA GLY A 235 16.14 -2.35 3.16
C GLY A 235 15.47 -3.72 3.27
N LYS A 236 16.27 -4.78 3.44
CA LYS A 236 15.78 -6.14 3.70
C LYS A 236 14.79 -6.20 4.87
N THR A 237 15.23 -5.81 6.06
CA THR A 237 14.39 -5.82 7.26
C THR A 237 13.12 -4.98 7.07
N THR A 238 13.21 -3.86 6.35
CA THR A 238 12.07 -2.98 6.08
C THR A 238 11.04 -3.64 5.15
N ALA A 239 11.50 -4.27 4.07
CA ALA A 239 10.65 -4.99 3.13
C ALA A 239 10.02 -6.23 3.77
N GLU A 240 10.77 -6.97 4.58
CA GLU A 240 10.27 -8.14 5.30
C GLU A 240 9.12 -7.79 6.25
N LYS A 241 9.30 -6.76 7.09
CA LYS A 241 8.23 -6.28 7.98
C LYS A 241 6.99 -5.81 7.23
N ALA A 242 7.16 -5.18 6.07
CA ALA A 242 6.03 -4.78 5.22
C ALA A 242 5.29 -6.00 4.65
N ALA A 243 6.02 -7.00 4.16
CA ALA A 243 5.46 -8.25 3.66
C ALA A 243 4.68 -8.99 4.75
N GLU A 244 5.27 -9.18 5.93
CA GLU A 244 4.64 -9.83 7.08
C GLU A 244 3.38 -9.09 7.54
N TYR A 245 3.46 -7.75 7.62
CA TYR A 245 2.31 -6.94 8.00
C TYR A 245 1.13 -7.15 7.04
N TRP A 246 1.35 -6.98 5.73
CA TRP A 246 0.29 -7.13 4.75
C TRP A 246 -0.21 -8.57 4.63
N TYR A 247 0.67 -9.55 4.80
CA TYR A 247 0.29 -10.95 4.87
C TYR A 247 -0.63 -11.22 6.06
N GLN A 248 -0.24 -10.83 7.27
CA GLN A 248 -1.06 -10.99 8.47
C GLN A 248 -2.38 -10.23 8.36
N GLN A 249 -2.40 -9.03 7.78
CA GLN A 249 -3.64 -8.27 7.56
C GLN A 249 -4.59 -8.95 6.58
N TYR A 250 -4.05 -9.57 5.51
CA TYR A 250 -4.87 -10.23 4.50
C TYR A 250 -5.27 -11.65 4.90
N HIS A 251 -4.35 -12.45 5.44
CA HIS A 251 -4.50 -13.87 5.75
C HIS A 251 -4.98 -14.15 7.18
N GLY A 252 -4.69 -13.28 8.14
CA GLY A 252 -5.09 -13.41 9.55
C GLY A 252 -4.13 -14.21 10.43
N SER A 253 -3.17 -14.94 9.86
CA SER A 253 -2.04 -15.58 10.56
C SER A 253 -0.77 -15.52 9.70
N MET A 254 0.35 -16.06 10.21
CA MET A 254 1.61 -16.21 9.47
C MET A 254 1.79 -17.60 8.84
N ASP A 255 0.78 -18.47 8.91
CA ASP A 255 0.86 -19.85 8.44
C ASP A 255 1.03 -19.88 6.92
N GLY A 256 2.10 -20.49 6.42
CA GLY A 256 2.38 -20.58 4.98
C GLY A 256 3.22 -19.42 4.42
N PHE A 257 3.50 -18.36 5.18
CA PHE A 257 4.39 -17.28 4.75
C PHE A 257 5.81 -17.75 4.39
N PRO A 258 6.45 -18.70 5.12
CA PRO A 258 7.78 -19.21 4.74
C PRO A 258 7.83 -19.85 3.34
N ALA A 259 6.73 -20.46 2.87
CA ALA A 259 6.65 -21.01 1.52
C ALA A 259 6.63 -19.88 0.47
N ILE A 260 6.02 -18.73 0.78
CA ILE A 260 6.02 -17.55 -0.08
C ILE A 260 7.43 -16.98 -0.20
N GLN A 261 8.20 -16.95 0.89
CA GLN A 261 9.61 -16.52 0.86
C GLN A 261 10.44 -17.37 -0.12
N GLN A 262 10.28 -18.70 -0.07
CA GLN A 262 10.96 -19.62 -1.01
C GLN A 262 10.52 -19.39 -2.47
N LEU A 263 9.22 -19.23 -2.71
CA LEU A 263 8.70 -18.95 -4.05
C LEU A 263 9.24 -17.63 -4.60
N ALA A 264 9.23 -16.56 -3.79
CA ALA A 264 9.68 -15.23 -4.18
C ALA A 264 11.20 -15.15 -4.41
N GLN A 265 11.99 -16.00 -3.72
CA GLN A 265 13.40 -16.17 -4.00
C GLN A 265 13.64 -16.79 -5.38
N ALA A 266 12.84 -17.80 -5.74
CA ALA A 266 13.02 -18.55 -6.98
C ALA A 266 12.41 -17.90 -8.24
N ASN A 267 11.39 -17.05 -8.09
CA ASN A 267 10.60 -16.54 -9.21
C ASN A 267 10.53 -15.01 -9.21
N VAL A 268 10.69 -14.39 -10.39
CA VAL A 268 10.55 -12.93 -10.57
C VAL A 268 9.10 -12.51 -10.34
N PHE A 269 8.18 -13.21 -11.01
CA PHE A 269 6.75 -12.98 -10.94
C PHE A 269 6.05 -14.06 -10.12
N PRO A 270 4.89 -13.78 -9.50
CA PRO A 270 4.14 -14.78 -8.77
C PRO A 270 3.77 -15.94 -9.71
N PRO A 271 4.19 -17.19 -9.42
CA PRO A 271 3.80 -18.35 -10.21
C PRO A 271 2.34 -18.72 -9.98
N ASP A 272 1.77 -19.59 -10.82
CA ASP A 272 0.39 -20.06 -10.64
C ASP A 272 0.14 -20.74 -9.28
N SER A 273 1.18 -21.33 -8.68
CA SER A 273 1.14 -21.92 -7.34
C SER A 273 1.04 -20.89 -6.22
N TYR A 274 1.31 -19.61 -6.49
CA TYR A 274 1.16 -18.54 -5.50
C TYR A 274 -0.32 -18.22 -5.26
N LYS A 275 -0.79 -18.58 -4.07
CA LYS A 275 -2.15 -18.35 -3.58
C LYS A 275 -2.10 -17.99 -2.11
N ILE A 276 -2.81 -16.93 -1.74
CA ILE A 276 -3.01 -16.53 -0.34
C ILE A 276 -4.52 -16.50 -0.10
N SER A 277 -4.98 -17.25 0.88
CA SER A 277 -6.38 -17.19 1.31
C SER A 277 -6.61 -15.95 2.16
N PRO A 278 -7.72 -15.23 2.02
CA PRO A 278 -8.05 -14.16 2.94
C PRO A 278 -8.34 -14.72 4.35
N ALA A 279 -8.24 -13.87 5.35
CA ALA A 279 -8.66 -14.16 6.71
C ALA A 279 -10.14 -14.55 6.71
N PRO A 280 -10.55 -15.50 7.57
CA PRO A 280 -11.97 -15.78 7.76
C PRO A 280 -12.69 -14.48 8.14
N PRO A 281 -13.92 -14.26 7.63
CA PRO A 281 -14.69 -13.10 8.02
C PRO A 281 -14.88 -13.09 9.55
N PRO A 282 -14.96 -11.91 10.18
CA PRO A 282 -15.28 -11.85 11.61
C PRO A 282 -16.61 -12.57 11.88
N PRO A 283 -16.77 -13.19 13.07
CA PRO A 283 -18.01 -13.85 13.44
C PRO A 283 -19.20 -12.88 13.28
N SER A 284 -20.28 -13.35 12.65
CA SER A 284 -21.52 -12.60 12.57
C SER A 284 -22.14 -12.44 13.97
N LYS A 285 -23.13 -11.54 14.12
CA LYS A 285 -23.89 -11.44 15.38
C LYS A 285 -24.56 -12.77 15.77
N ALA A 286 -24.97 -13.56 14.77
CA ALA A 286 -25.52 -14.90 14.97
C ALA A 286 -24.46 -15.88 15.46
N ASP A 287 -23.23 -15.83 14.92
CA ASP A 287 -22.12 -16.66 15.39
C ASP A 287 -21.75 -16.33 16.84
N LEU A 288 -21.72 -15.04 17.20
CA LEU A 288 -21.47 -14.59 18.57
C LEU A 288 -22.59 -15.03 19.54
N ALA A 289 -23.85 -14.92 19.13
CA ALA A 289 -24.99 -15.40 19.92
C ALA A 289 -24.94 -16.92 20.13
N HIS A 290 -24.65 -17.68 19.07
CA HIS A 290 -24.48 -19.13 19.14
C HIS A 290 -23.31 -19.52 20.04
N GLN A 291 -22.18 -18.80 19.93
CA GLN A 291 -21.03 -19.00 20.79
C GLN A 291 -21.40 -18.75 22.26
N ALA A 292 -22.09 -17.65 22.57
CA ALA A 292 -22.53 -17.35 23.93
C ALA A 292 -23.41 -18.47 24.54
N VAL A 293 -24.26 -19.12 23.74
CA VAL A 293 -25.06 -20.27 24.18
C VAL A 293 -24.19 -21.52 24.37
N THR A 294 -23.32 -21.84 23.43
CA THR A 294 -22.55 -23.09 23.44
C THR A 294 -21.36 -23.06 24.39
N SER A 295 -20.74 -21.90 24.61
CA SER A 295 -19.60 -21.75 25.51
C SER A 295 -20.00 -21.50 26.97
N THR A 296 -21.28 -21.29 27.26
CA THR A 296 -21.78 -21.03 28.62
C THR A 296 -22.42 -22.28 29.20
N PRO A 297 -21.77 -22.97 30.17
CA PRO A 297 -22.30 -24.21 30.73
C PRO A 297 -23.66 -24.06 31.42
N ASN A 298 -23.93 -22.88 31.97
CA ASN A 298 -25.19 -22.56 32.65
C ASN A 298 -25.80 -21.27 32.10
N LEU A 299 -26.74 -21.38 31.16
CA LEU A 299 -27.39 -20.23 30.54
C LEU A 299 -28.13 -19.30 31.53
N ASN A 300 -28.51 -19.80 32.72
CA ASN A 300 -29.13 -18.96 33.74
C ASN A 300 -28.18 -17.88 34.28
N SER A 301 -26.86 -18.12 34.26
CA SER A 301 -25.86 -17.17 34.76
C SER A 301 -25.56 -16.02 33.79
N LEU A 302 -26.07 -16.08 32.55
CA LEU A 302 -25.93 -14.97 31.61
C LEU A 302 -26.61 -13.71 32.15
N SER A 303 -26.02 -12.55 31.87
CA SER A 303 -26.64 -11.27 32.19
C SER A 303 -27.94 -11.10 31.39
N LEU A 304 -28.83 -10.21 31.84
CA LEU A 304 -30.05 -9.92 31.09
C LEU A 304 -29.72 -9.39 29.68
N HIS A 305 -28.66 -8.58 29.56
CA HIS A 305 -28.17 -8.05 28.29
C HIS A 305 -27.67 -9.14 27.33
N ASP A 306 -26.89 -10.12 27.80
CA ASP A 306 -26.45 -11.23 26.96
C ASP A 306 -27.63 -12.08 26.46
N LYS A 307 -28.64 -12.27 27.33
CA LYS A 307 -29.87 -12.98 26.98
C LYS A 307 -30.66 -12.22 25.91
N GLU A 308 -30.82 -10.90 26.04
CA GLU A 308 -31.43 -10.04 25.00
C GLU A 308 -30.67 -10.13 23.68
N TYR A 309 -29.34 -10.06 23.72
CA TYR A 309 -28.50 -10.16 22.53
C TYR A 309 -28.73 -11.48 21.79
N ILE A 310 -28.80 -12.60 22.52
CA ILE A 310 -29.08 -13.92 21.94
C ILE A 310 -30.51 -14.00 21.38
N LEU A 311 -31.51 -13.45 22.08
CA LEU A 311 -32.90 -13.42 21.58
C LEU A 311 -33.05 -12.61 20.29
N ALA A 312 -32.28 -11.53 20.13
CA ALA A 312 -32.33 -10.68 18.93
C ALA A 312 -31.50 -11.23 17.76
N ASN A 313 -30.37 -11.89 18.02
CA ASN A 313 -29.39 -12.22 16.98
C ASN A 313 -29.15 -13.72 16.79
N GLY A 314 -29.55 -14.56 17.73
CA GLY A 314 -29.38 -16.01 17.66
C GLY A 314 -30.26 -16.67 16.61
N ASN A 315 -29.90 -17.89 16.21
CA ASN A 315 -30.80 -18.73 15.43
C ASN A 315 -32.02 -19.15 16.29
N PRO A 316 -33.09 -19.71 15.68
CA PRO A 316 -34.30 -20.09 16.43
C PRO A 316 -34.06 -21.03 17.61
N ASP A 317 -33.10 -21.96 17.52
CA ASP A 317 -32.80 -22.92 18.59
C ASP A 317 -32.12 -22.24 19.79
N ASP A 318 -31.20 -21.32 19.53
CA ASP A 318 -30.49 -20.58 20.58
C ASP A 318 -31.42 -19.58 21.28
N ALA A 319 -32.27 -18.88 20.51
CA ALA A 319 -33.31 -18.04 21.06
C ALA A 319 -34.31 -18.85 21.91
N ALA A 320 -34.69 -20.05 21.46
CA ALA A 320 -35.57 -20.95 22.23
C ALA A 320 -34.95 -21.37 23.57
N LYS A 321 -33.67 -21.77 23.60
CA LYS A 321 -32.97 -22.12 24.85
C LYS A 321 -32.95 -20.98 25.86
N ILE A 322 -32.71 -19.75 25.40
CA ILE A 322 -32.75 -18.56 26.28
C ILE A 322 -34.18 -18.25 26.70
N TRP A 323 -35.16 -18.42 25.82
CA TRP A 323 -36.56 -18.17 26.17
C TRP A 323 -37.08 -19.18 27.20
N ASP A 324 -36.71 -20.45 27.10
CA ASP A 324 -37.13 -21.51 28.03
C ASP A 324 -36.67 -21.25 29.47
N ILE A 325 -35.52 -20.59 29.67
CA ILE A 325 -35.06 -20.20 31.01
C ILE A 325 -35.70 -18.91 31.53
N LEU A 326 -36.22 -18.05 30.64
CA LEU A 326 -36.86 -16.79 31.01
C LEU A 326 -38.36 -16.95 31.26
N LYS A 327 -39.07 -17.67 30.40
CA LYS A 327 -40.54 -17.74 30.37
C LYS A 327 -41.10 -18.12 31.75
N GLY A 328 -42.01 -17.31 32.27
CA GLY A 328 -42.65 -17.51 33.57
C GLY A 328 -41.77 -17.19 34.78
N LYS A 329 -40.52 -16.73 34.60
CA LYS A 329 -39.68 -16.27 35.71
C LYS A 329 -39.99 -14.83 36.06
N VAL A 330 -39.94 -14.54 37.36
CA VAL A 330 -40.01 -13.18 37.89
C VAL A 330 -38.59 -12.61 37.93
N ALA A 331 -38.40 -11.40 37.44
CA ALA A 331 -37.11 -10.69 37.47
C ALA A 331 -37.27 -9.21 37.77
N GLU A 332 -36.17 -8.59 38.21
CA GLU A 332 -36.03 -7.14 38.30
C GLU A 332 -35.54 -6.58 36.96
N ILE A 333 -36.28 -5.64 36.40
CA ILE A 333 -36.03 -5.02 35.10
C ILE A 333 -35.72 -3.53 35.31
N PRO A 334 -34.44 -3.14 35.41
CA PRO A 334 -34.04 -1.75 35.44
C PRO A 334 -34.01 -1.16 34.03
N GLY A 335 -34.54 0.04 33.84
CA GLY A 335 -34.49 0.71 32.53
C GLY A 335 -34.90 2.17 32.58
N VAL A 336 -34.74 2.84 31.44
CA VAL A 336 -35.21 4.21 31.22
C VAL A 336 -36.60 4.14 30.59
N VAL A 337 -37.56 4.87 31.14
CA VAL A 337 -38.92 4.91 30.63
C VAL A 337 -38.94 5.60 29.26
N ILE A 338 -39.48 4.92 28.25
CA ILE A 338 -39.69 5.46 26.90
C ILE A 338 -41.12 5.98 26.76
N SER A 339 -42.10 5.17 27.19
CA SER A 339 -43.50 5.57 27.29
C SER A 339 -44.18 4.83 28.44
N ALA A 340 -45.25 5.42 28.99
CA ALA A 340 -45.99 4.81 30.09
C ALA A 340 -47.45 5.24 30.10
N THR A 341 -48.30 4.32 30.53
CA THR A 341 -49.72 4.52 30.88
C THR A 341 -49.95 4.03 32.31
N ALA A 342 -51.20 4.06 32.80
CA ALA A 342 -51.52 3.45 34.08
C ALA A 342 -51.28 1.94 34.05
N ASP A 343 -51.53 1.28 32.92
CA ASP A 343 -51.57 -0.18 32.83
C ASP A 343 -50.32 -0.81 32.21
N SER A 344 -49.43 -0.01 31.61
CA SER A 344 -48.22 -0.52 30.95
C SER A 344 -47.09 0.50 30.92
N VAL A 345 -45.85 0.01 30.99
CA VAL A 345 -44.63 0.83 30.89
C VAL A 345 -43.69 0.20 29.87
N GLN A 346 -43.26 0.99 28.90
CA GLN A 346 -42.21 0.62 27.95
C GLN A 346 -40.87 1.15 28.42
N LEU A 347 -39.89 0.26 28.52
CA LEU A 347 -38.54 0.55 29.01
C LEU A 347 -37.51 0.33 27.92
N ALA A 348 -36.46 1.16 27.94
CA ALA A 348 -35.17 0.90 27.33
C ALA A 348 -34.23 0.30 28.40
N VAL A 349 -33.91 -0.98 28.27
CA VAL A 349 -33.10 -1.77 29.21
C VAL A 349 -31.70 -1.98 28.65
N SER A 350 -31.57 -2.45 27.42
CA SER A 350 -30.27 -2.63 26.76
C SER A 350 -29.57 -1.28 26.52
N PRO A 351 -28.22 -1.25 26.50
CA PRO A 351 -27.46 -0.07 26.09
C PRO A 351 -27.86 0.45 24.71
N ASP A 352 -28.14 -0.44 23.75
CA ASP A 352 -28.55 -0.06 22.40
C ASP A 352 -29.92 0.62 22.39
N ALA A 353 -30.89 0.09 23.13
CA ALA A 353 -32.22 0.69 23.30
C ALA A 353 -32.15 2.05 24.01
N GLN A 354 -31.31 2.18 25.04
CA GLN A 354 -31.10 3.45 25.75
C GLN A 354 -30.46 4.50 24.82
N ASN A 355 -29.43 4.13 24.04
CA ASN A 355 -28.76 5.03 23.11
C ASN A 355 -29.70 5.48 21.97
N SER A 356 -30.52 4.56 21.46
CA SER A 356 -31.46 4.84 20.36
C SER A 356 -32.80 5.42 20.81
N HIS A 357 -33.04 5.55 22.12
CA HIS A 357 -34.29 6.02 22.71
C HIS A 357 -35.51 5.20 22.28
N THR A 358 -35.33 3.88 22.13
CA THR A 358 -36.40 2.93 21.77
C THR A 358 -36.64 1.95 22.91
N ALA A 359 -37.85 1.40 23.02
CA ALA A 359 -38.14 0.37 24.01
C ALA A 359 -37.80 -1.03 23.49
N ASP A 360 -37.20 -1.84 24.35
CA ASP A 360 -36.96 -3.28 24.18
C ASP A 360 -37.73 -4.13 25.20
N PHE A 361 -38.39 -3.49 26.17
CA PHE A 361 -39.25 -4.13 27.16
C PHE A 361 -40.62 -3.46 27.24
N THR A 362 -41.67 -4.26 27.38
CA THR A 362 -43.02 -3.83 27.76
C THR A 362 -43.41 -4.52 29.06
N ILE A 363 -43.70 -3.74 30.09
CA ILE A 363 -44.16 -4.21 31.40
C ILE A 363 -45.64 -3.93 31.54
N ASN A 364 -46.47 -4.98 31.46
CA ASN A 364 -47.89 -4.89 31.77
C ASN A 364 -48.09 -4.94 33.29
N MET A 365 -48.75 -3.93 33.83
CA MET A 365 -48.85 -3.71 35.26
C MET A 365 -49.89 -4.63 35.88
N LYS A 366 -49.56 -5.23 37.03
CA LYS A 366 -50.51 -6.07 37.78
C LYS A 366 -51.76 -5.30 38.23
N LYS A 367 -51.57 -4.02 38.54
CA LYS A 367 -52.61 -3.06 38.90
C LYS A 367 -52.27 -1.71 38.27
N PRO A 368 -53.28 -0.89 37.90
CA PRO A 368 -53.04 0.44 37.38
C PRO A 368 -52.12 1.26 38.31
N LEU A 369 -51.09 1.88 37.74
CA LEU A 369 -50.16 2.76 38.43
C LEU A 369 -50.89 3.99 38.95
N LYS A 370 -50.78 4.24 40.25
CA LYS A 370 -51.32 5.47 40.87
C LYS A 370 -50.61 6.73 40.37
N LYS A 371 -49.33 6.61 40.01
CA LYS A 371 -48.53 7.67 39.42
C LYS A 371 -47.79 7.09 38.21
N VAL A 372 -48.14 7.58 37.03
CA VAL A 372 -47.50 7.19 35.78
C VAL A 372 -46.12 7.87 35.68
N PRO A 373 -45.02 7.12 35.48
CA PRO A 373 -43.69 7.71 35.31
C PRO A 373 -43.61 8.50 34.00
N GLN A 374 -42.68 9.43 33.92
CA GLN A 374 -42.47 10.23 32.71
C GLN A 374 -41.39 9.62 31.83
N PRO A 375 -41.43 9.82 30.50
CA PRO A 375 -40.32 9.50 29.62
C PRO A 375 -39.00 10.08 30.15
N GLY A 376 -37.93 9.28 30.14
CA GLY A 376 -36.63 9.63 30.71
C GLY A 376 -36.43 9.23 32.18
N ASP A 377 -37.49 8.88 32.91
CA ASP A 377 -37.35 8.39 34.29
C ASP A 377 -36.57 7.06 34.31
N SER A 378 -35.55 6.95 35.17
CA SER A 378 -34.95 5.65 35.51
C SER A 378 -35.84 4.93 36.53
N LYS A 379 -36.32 3.74 36.18
CA LYS A 379 -37.19 2.91 37.03
C LYS A 379 -36.72 1.45 37.03
N THR A 380 -37.12 0.73 38.08
CA THR A 380 -36.98 -0.72 38.15
C THR A 380 -38.33 -1.34 38.43
N TYR A 381 -38.70 -2.35 37.66
CA TYR A 381 -39.94 -3.11 37.84
C TYR A 381 -39.63 -4.56 38.18
N ILE A 382 -40.45 -5.18 39.01
CA ILE A 382 -40.45 -6.61 39.26
C ILE A 382 -41.60 -7.19 38.44
N ALA A 383 -41.33 -8.06 37.47
CA ALA A 383 -42.35 -8.56 36.55
C ALA A 383 -42.01 -9.98 36.06
N THR A 384 -43.00 -10.66 35.48
CA THR A 384 -42.90 -12.05 35.01
C THR A 384 -42.76 -12.10 33.49
N PHE A 385 -41.74 -12.76 32.94
CA PHE A 385 -41.60 -12.92 31.48
C PHE A 385 -42.76 -13.71 30.88
N SER A 386 -43.40 -13.15 29.84
CA SER A 386 -44.63 -13.67 29.24
C SER A 386 -44.45 -14.10 27.78
N SER A 387 -43.96 -13.19 26.94
CA SER A 387 -43.70 -13.42 25.50
C SER A 387 -42.59 -12.49 25.01
N TYR A 388 -42.13 -12.69 23.77
CA TYR A 388 -41.26 -11.72 23.09
C TYR A 388 -41.51 -11.74 21.58
N THR A 389 -41.16 -10.64 20.90
CA THR A 389 -41.02 -10.59 19.44
C THR A 389 -39.54 -10.40 19.09
N PRO A 390 -38.96 -11.12 18.11
CA PRO A 390 -37.53 -11.04 17.83
C PRO A 390 -37.10 -9.88 16.93
N ASN A 391 -37.98 -9.30 16.10
CA ASN A 391 -37.61 -8.23 15.17
C ASN A 391 -38.76 -7.21 14.91
N PRO A 392 -38.69 -5.98 15.47
CA PRO A 392 -37.72 -5.56 16.49
C PRO A 392 -37.87 -6.38 17.78
N LEU A 393 -36.77 -6.51 18.53
CA LEU A 393 -36.81 -7.18 19.82
C LEU A 393 -37.75 -6.41 20.76
N MET A 394 -38.77 -7.08 21.28
CA MET A 394 -39.62 -6.57 22.36
C MET A 394 -39.93 -7.70 23.32
N ILE A 395 -39.42 -7.61 24.55
CA ILE A 395 -39.68 -8.57 25.61
C ILE A 395 -40.86 -8.09 26.44
N ILE A 396 -41.87 -8.94 26.57
CA ILE A 396 -43.14 -8.61 27.24
C ILE A 396 -43.18 -9.33 28.57
N LEU A 397 -43.42 -8.57 29.63
CA LEU A 397 -43.59 -9.07 30.98
C LEU A 397 -44.95 -8.67 31.54
N ASP A 398 -45.56 -9.57 32.30
CA ASP A 398 -46.84 -9.38 32.97
C ASP A 398 -46.66 -9.28 34.49
N ASP A 399 -47.75 -8.95 35.19
CA ASP A 399 -47.78 -8.80 36.65
C ASP A 399 -46.75 -7.79 37.20
N GLY A 400 -46.43 -6.75 36.42
CA GLY A 400 -45.45 -5.74 36.78
C GLY A 400 -45.79 -5.01 38.08
N LEU A 401 -44.77 -4.79 38.91
CA LEU A 401 -44.82 -4.02 40.15
C LEU A 401 -43.62 -3.06 40.20
N PRO A 402 -43.80 -1.77 40.54
CA PRO A 402 -42.67 -0.88 40.76
C PRO A 402 -41.83 -1.38 41.94
N LYS A 403 -40.51 -1.45 41.78
CA LYS A 403 -39.63 -1.79 42.88
C LYS A 403 -39.66 -0.67 43.94
N PRO A 404 -39.93 -0.96 45.22
CA PRO A 404 -39.90 0.05 46.27
C PRO A 404 -38.49 0.66 46.41
N PRO A 405 -38.37 1.96 46.77
CA PRO A 405 -37.07 2.53 47.09
C PRO A 405 -36.42 1.76 48.24
N ALA A 406 -35.11 1.54 48.17
CA ALA A 406 -34.36 0.92 49.26
C ALA A 406 -34.53 1.75 50.55
N ALA A 407 -34.80 1.08 51.67
CA ALA A 407 -34.95 1.76 52.96
C ALA A 407 -33.62 2.47 53.32
N PRO A 408 -33.65 3.71 53.84
CA PRO A 408 -32.44 4.42 54.20
C PRO A 408 -31.70 3.69 55.33
N HIS A 409 -30.40 3.42 55.13
CA HIS A 409 -29.53 2.88 56.18
C HIS A 409 -29.37 3.93 57.28
N HIS A 410 -29.97 3.69 58.45
CA HIS A 410 -29.68 4.49 59.65
C HIS A 410 -28.23 4.24 60.07
N HIS A 411 -27.35 5.22 59.85
CA HIS A 411 -26.04 5.23 60.49
C HIS A 411 -26.23 5.45 61.99
N VAL A 412 -25.99 4.39 62.78
CA VAL A 412 -25.86 4.50 64.23
C VAL A 412 -24.54 5.21 64.51
N VAL A 413 -24.60 6.47 64.92
CA VAL A 413 -23.44 7.23 65.42
C VAL A 413 -23.15 6.74 66.83
N HIS A 414 -22.11 5.92 67.00
CA HIS A 414 -21.61 5.58 68.33
C HIS A 414 -20.80 6.76 68.90
N HIS A 415 -21.34 7.43 69.90
CA HIS A 415 -20.58 8.36 70.74
C HIS A 415 -19.58 7.57 71.61
N HIS A 416 -18.29 7.67 71.30
CA HIS A 416 -17.24 7.22 72.21
C HIS A 416 -17.13 8.19 73.40
N HIS A 417 -17.44 7.71 74.60
CA HIS A 417 -17.01 8.35 75.85
C HIS A 417 -15.53 8.02 76.10
N ARG A 418 -14.70 9.06 76.19
CA ARG A 418 -13.34 9.00 76.73
C ARG A 418 -13.40 8.79 78.25
N ARG A 419 -12.64 7.83 78.76
CA ARG A 419 -11.75 8.01 79.91
C ARG A 419 -10.53 7.13 79.75
#